data_AF-A0A560E2J9-F1
#
_entry.id   AF-A0A560E2J9-F1
#
_cell.length_a   1.000
_cell.length_b   1.000
_cell.length_c   1.000
_cell.angle_alpha   90.00
_cell.angle_beta   90.00
_cell.angle_gamma   90.00
#
_symmetry.space_group_name_H-M   'P 1'
#
loop_
_entity.id
_entity.type
_entity.pdbx_description
1 polymer ?
#
loop_
_entity_poly.entity_id
_entity_poly.type
_entity_poly.pdbx_seq_one_letter_code
_entity_poly.pdbx_strand_id
1 'polypeptide(L)' 'MEDERFAYLLGQAAMDVWGDMPRDVQEALFETAMKEHASAREALARLLHDRHPRTAHPAKPG' A
#
# COMPACT_ATOMS: atom_id res chain seq x y z
N MET A 1 18.99 -1.53 13.07
CA MET A 1 19.89 -0.61 12.34
C MET A 1 19.85 -0.81 10.83
N GLU A 2 20.31 -1.93 10.26
CA GLU A 2 20.19 -2.17 8.80
C GLU A 2 18.79 -2.65 8.40
N ASP A 3 18.20 -3.56 9.18
CA ASP A 3 16.85 -4.07 8.92
C ASP A 3 15.78 -2.97 8.93
N GLU A 4 15.89 -2.01 9.83
CA GLU A 4 15.00 -0.83 9.88
C GLU A 4 15.18 0.06 8.66
N ARG A 5 16.41 0.23 8.17
CA ARG A 5 16.70 0.96 6.95
C ARG A 5 16.11 0.25 5.73
N PHE A 6 16.24 -1.08 5.65
CA PHE A 6 15.64 -1.86 4.57
C PHE A 6 14.12 -1.83 4.63
N ALA A 7 13.52 -1.93 5.82
CA ALA A 7 12.08 -1.79 6.00
C ALA A 7 11.58 -0.41 5.54
N TYR A 8 12.32 0.65 5.86
CA TYR A 8 12.01 2.00 5.40
C TYR A 8 12.09 2.12 3.88
N LEU A 9 13.17 1.65 3.24
CA LEU A 9 13.34 1.69 1.79
C LEU A 9 12.27 0.88 1.06
N LEU A 10 11.96 -0.32 1.56
CA LEU A 10 10.88 -1.16 1.03
C LEU A 10 9.52 -0.49 1.19
N GLY A 11 9.25 0.12 2.35
CA GLY A 11 8.03 0.88 2.59
C GLY A 11 7.85 2.06 1.64
N GLN A 12 8.92 2.82 1.39
CA GLN A 12 8.90 3.91 0.41
C GLN A 12 8.63 3.41 -1.00
N ALA A 13 9.36 2.40 -1.46
CA ALA A 13 9.16 1.82 -2.78
C ALA A 13 7.74 1.28 -2.95
N ALA A 14 7.21 0.56 -1.94
CA ALA A 14 5.84 0.06 -1.95
C ALA A 14 4.80 1.19 -2.02
N MET A 15 5.02 2.30 -1.31
CA MET A 15 4.15 3.48 -1.43
C MET A 15 4.24 4.12 -2.82
N ASP A 16 5.40 4.10 -3.49
CA ASP A 16 5.61 4.70 -4.83
C ASP A 16 4.88 3.89 -5.91
N VAL A 17 4.95 2.56 -5.86
CA VAL A 17 4.34 1.67 -6.86
C VAL A 17 2.95 1.16 -6.47
N TRP A 18 2.36 1.68 -5.40
CA TRP A 18 1.12 1.15 -4.83
C TRP A 18 -0.03 1.01 -5.84
N GLY A 19 -0.31 2.04 -6.63
CA GLY A 19 -1.37 2.01 -7.64
C GLY A 19 -1.18 0.96 -8.75
N ASP A 20 0.07 0.57 -9.02
CA ASP A 20 0.42 -0.43 -10.04
C ASP A 20 0.44 -1.86 -9.49
N MET A 21 0.43 -2.01 -8.16
CA MET A 21 0.42 -3.33 -7.54
C MET A 21 -0.92 -4.04 -7.71
N PRO A 22 -0.92 -5.36 -7.94
CA PRO A 22 -2.12 -6.19 -7.86
C PRO A 22 -2.85 -6.01 -6.53
N ARG A 23 -4.19 -6.07 -6.57
CA ARG A 23 -5.04 -5.81 -5.41
C ARG A 23 -4.78 -6.77 -4.24
N ASP A 24 -4.52 -8.04 -4.52
CA ASP A 24 -4.15 -9.04 -3.52
C ASP A 24 -2.83 -8.71 -2.83
N VAL A 25 -1.85 -8.20 -3.57
CA VAL A 25 -0.56 -7.72 -3.01
C VAL A 25 -0.77 -6.46 -2.16
N GLN A 26 -1.58 -5.51 -2.62
CA GLN A 26 -1.97 -4.33 -1.82
C GLN A 26 -2.62 -4.75 -0.50
N GLU A 27 -3.62 -5.65 -0.54
CA GLU A 27 -4.32 -6.15 0.65
C GLU A 27 -3.36 -6.87 1.60
N ALA A 28 -2.51 -7.77 1.10
CA ALA A 28 -1.55 -8.50 1.92
C ALA A 28 -0.54 -7.57 2.61
N LEU A 29 0.03 -6.59 1.88
CA LEU A 29 0.95 -5.60 2.44
C LEU A 29 0.25 -4.73 3.48
N PHE A 30 -0.97 -4.28 3.20
CA PHE A 30 -1.73 -3.43 4.11
C PHE A 30 -2.05 -4.16 5.42
N GLU A 31 -2.59 -5.37 5.35
CA GLU A 31 -2.89 -6.17 6.55
C GLU A 31 -1.64 -6.49 7.35
N THR A 32 -0.54 -6.82 6.67
CA THR A 32 0.76 -7.10 7.32
C THR A 32 1.28 -5.87 8.05
N ALA A 33 1.27 -4.70 7.41
CA ALA A 33 1.71 -3.45 8.01
C ALA A 33 0.82 -3.03 9.19
N MET A 34 -0.48 -3.35 9.15
CA MET A 34 -1.45 -2.91 10.16
C MET A 34 -1.70 -3.90 11.30
N LYS A 35 -1.11 -5.10 11.24
CA LYS A 35 -1.35 -6.19 12.20
C LYS A 35 -1.25 -5.76 13.68
N GLU A 36 -0.27 -4.92 14.01
CA GLU A 36 -0.04 -4.38 15.36
C GLU A 36 -0.36 -2.87 15.46
N HIS A 37 -0.93 -2.28 14.40
CA HIS A 37 -1.09 -0.84 14.23
C HIS A 37 -2.52 -0.45 13.83
N ALA A 38 -3.52 -1.04 14.48
CA ALA A 38 -4.94 -0.82 14.17
C ALA A 38 -5.37 0.65 14.19
N SER A 39 -4.77 1.48 15.06
CA SER A 39 -5.04 2.92 15.13
C SER A 39 -4.52 3.72 13.94
N ALA A 40 -3.48 3.23 13.24
CA ALA A 40 -2.91 3.87 12.06
C ALA A 40 -3.59 3.45 10.75
N ARG A 41 -4.46 2.44 10.81
CA ARG A 41 -5.12 1.82 9.65
C ARG A 41 -5.86 2.82 8.78
N GLU A 42 -6.68 3.66 9.38
CA GLU A 42 -7.47 4.65 8.63
C GLU A 42 -6.57 5.73 8.02
N ALA A 43 -5.53 6.16 8.75
CA ALA A 43 -4.58 7.15 8.25
C ALA A 43 -3.79 6.64 7.05
N LEU A 44 -3.32 5.38 7.10
CA LEU A 44 -2.60 4.76 5.99
C LEU A 44 -3.52 4.54 4.78
N ALA A 45 -4.76 4.09 4.99
CA ALA A 45 -5.73 3.92 3.91
C ALA A 45 -5.98 5.25 3.17
N ARG A 46 -6.18 6.35 3.91
CA ARG A 46 -6.36 7.68 3.32
C ARG A 46 -5.12 8.13 2.55
N LEU A 47 -3.92 8.00 3.12
CA LEU A 47 -2.67 8.34 2.45
C LEU A 47 -2.52 7.61 1.11
N LEU A 48 -2.77 6.29 1.10
CA LEU A 48 -2.66 5.48 -0.10
C LEU A 48 -3.75 5.82 -1.12
N HIS A 49 -4.97 6.12 -0.67
CA HIS A 49 -6.07 6.54 -1.54
C HIS A 49 -5.86 7.93 -2.15
N ASP A 50 -5.35 8.89 -1.39
CA ASP A 50 -5.07 10.25 -1.88
C ASP A 50 -3.95 10.25 -2.91
N ARG A 51 -2.94 9.39 -2.70
CA ARG A 51 -1.77 9.27 -3.58
C ARG A 51 -2.01 8.40 -4.80
N HIS A 52 -2.86 7.38 -4.65
CA HIS A 52 -3.25 6.45 -5.70
C HIS A 52 -4.78 6.34 -5.70
N PRO A 53 -5.47 7.36 -6.23
CA PRO A 53 -6.91 7.27 -6.41
C PRO A 53 -7.21 6.00 -7.20
N ARG A 54 -8.34 5.33 -6.92
CA ARG A 54 -8.73 4.06 -7.56
C ARG A 54 -8.95 4.26 -9.05
N THR A 55 -7.88 4.44 -9.82
CA THR A 55 -7.91 4.79 -11.24
C THR A 55 -7.06 3.80 -12.00
N ALA A 56 -7.56 2.57 -12.04
CA ALA A 56 -7.50 1.70 -13.21
C ALA A 56 -8.30 0.44 -12.88
N HIS A 57 -9.63 0.56 -12.84
CA HIS A 57 -10.39 -0.59 -13.34
C HIS A 57 -9.96 -0.72 -14.80
N PRO A 58 -9.29 -1.81 -15.25
CA PRO A 58 -9.21 -2.05 -16.67
C PRO A 58 -10.65 -2.05 -17.19
N ALA A 59 -10.90 -1.30 -18.26
CA ALA A 59 -12.21 -1.31 -18.91
C ALA A 59 -12.58 -2.77 -19.17
N LYS A 60 -13.73 -3.22 -18.66
CA LYS A 60 -14.25 -4.56 -18.96
C LYS A 60 -14.22 -4.73 -20.49
N PRO A 61 -13.61 -5.79 -21.05
CA PRO A 61 -13.78 -6.07 -22.46
C PRO A 61 -15.27 -6.34 -22.69
N GLY A 62 -15.86 -5.56 -23.60
CA GLY A 62 -17.21 -5.77 -24.12
C GLY A 62 -17.27 -6.88 -25.14
#